data_AF-A0AA38G5F7-F1
#
_entry.id   AF-A0AA38G5F7-F1
#
_cell.length_a   1.000
_cell.length_b   1.000
_cell.length_c   1.000
_cell.angle_alpha   90.00
_cell.angle_beta   90.00
_cell.angle_gamma   90.00
#
_symmetry.space_group_name_H-M   'P 1'
#
loop_
_entity.id
_entity.type
_entity.pdbx_description
1 polymer ?
#
loop_
_entity_poly.entity_id
_entity_poly.type
_entity_poly.pdbx_seq_one_letter_code
_entity_poly.pdbx_strand_id
1 'polypeptide(L)'
;YLCPEPYSEANRDFIRNHGIKLFHFGIEGNKEPFVNIPENIIREALKVLLDARNHPVLIHCKRGKHRTGCLVGCLRKVQSWCLSSIFDEYQRFAG
;
A
#
# COMPACT_ATOMS: atom_id res chain seq x y z
N TYR A 1 -6.23 0.72 1.19
CA TYR A 1 -6.02 -0.07 2.42
C TYR A 1 -5.45 -1.44 2.06
N LEU A 2 -4.34 -1.83 2.68
CA LEU A 2 -3.56 -3.02 2.26
C LEU A 2 -3.68 -4.25 3.19
N CYS A 3 -4.50 -4.21 4.23
CA CYS A 3 -4.63 -5.35 5.15
C CYS A 3 -5.78 -6.27 4.75
N PRO A 4 -5.74 -7.58 5.07
CA PRO A 4 -6.79 -8.52 4.69
C PRO A 4 -8.06 -8.31 5.50
N GLU A 5 -7.95 -7.80 6.72
CA GLU A 5 -9.10 -7.60 7.60
C GLU A 5 -10.05 -6.53 7.05
N PRO A 6 -11.34 -6.58 7.39
CA PRO A 6 -12.27 -5.50 7.06
C PRO A 6 -11.80 -4.14 7.60
N TYR A 7 -12.07 -3.07 6.86
CA TYR A 7 -11.88 -1.71 7.35
C TYR A 7 -12.82 -1.44 8.53
N SER A 8 -12.33 -0.78 9.59
CA SER A 8 -13.14 -0.53 10.79
C SER A 8 -14.37 0.31 10.48
N GLU A 9 -15.47 0.06 11.21
CA GLU A 9 -16.74 0.75 10.99
C GLU A 9 -16.62 2.26 11.16
N ALA A 10 -15.97 2.72 12.23
CA ALA A 10 -15.70 4.14 12.45
C ALA A 10 -14.96 4.80 11.28
N ASN A 11 -13.96 4.12 10.69
CA ASN A 11 -13.25 4.66 9.54
C ASN A 11 -14.08 4.57 8.26
N ARG A 12 -14.91 3.54 8.08
CA ARG A 12 -15.87 3.42 6.96
C ARG A 12 -16.89 4.56 6.98
N ASP A 13 -17.40 4.91 8.15
CA ASP A 13 -18.32 6.03 8.32
C ASP A 13 -17.63 7.36 7.99
N PHE A 14 -16.42 7.55 8.50
CA PHE A 14 -15.62 8.74 8.19
C PHE A 14 -15.42 8.93 6.68
N ILE A 15 -14.93 7.91 5.97
CA ILE A 15 -14.69 8.03 4.52
C ILE A 15 -15.99 8.24 3.73
N ARG A 16 -17.09 7.59 4.13
CA ARG A 16 -18.40 7.75 3.48
C ARG A 16 -18.90 9.18 3.62
N ASN A 17 -18.84 9.74 4.84
CA ASN A 17 -19.32 11.08 5.13
C ASN A 17 -18.50 12.18 4.43
N HIS A 18 -17.25 11.88 4.05
CA HIS A 18 -16.37 12.82 3.35
C HIS A 18 -16.22 12.50 1.85
N GLY A 19 -17.00 11.56 1.30
CA GLY A 19 -16.93 11.19 -0.12
C GLY A 19 -15.60 10.55 -0.54
N ILE A 20 -14.85 9.96 0.39
CA ILE A 20 -13.56 9.33 0.14
C ILE A 20 -13.78 7.89 -0.33
N LYS A 21 -13.30 7.59 -1.54
CA LYS A 21 -13.36 6.23 -2.10
C LYS A 21 -12.29 5.33 -1.47
N LEU A 22 -12.71 4.18 -0.93
CA LEU A 22 -11.80 3.16 -0.43
C LEU A 22 -11.47 2.13 -1.51
N PHE A 23 -10.17 1.94 -1.76
CA PHE A 23 -9.65 0.78 -2.47
C PHE A 23 -9.06 -0.21 -1.46
N HIS A 24 -9.57 -1.43 -1.43
CA HIS A 24 -9.16 -2.47 -0.49
C HIS A 24 -8.41 -3.59 -1.23
N PHE A 25 -7.12 -3.73 -0.94
CA PHE A 25 -6.23 -4.75 -1.49
C PHE A 25 -5.68 -5.60 -0.35
N GLY A 26 -6.37 -6.68 0.00
CA GLY A 26 -6.01 -7.52 1.14
C GLY A 26 -4.69 -8.27 0.91
N ILE A 27 -3.62 -7.85 1.59
CA ILE A 27 -2.33 -8.56 1.58
C ILE A 27 -2.12 -9.16 2.96
N GLU A 28 -2.09 -10.49 3.02
CA GLU A 28 -1.84 -11.24 4.26
C GLU A 28 -0.62 -10.72 5.01
N GLY A 29 -0.75 -10.69 6.34
CA GLY A 29 0.35 -10.27 7.20
C GLY A 29 1.48 -11.29 7.21
N ASN A 30 2.72 -10.81 7.33
CA ASN A 30 3.90 -11.66 7.50
C ASN A 30 3.74 -12.48 8.79
N LYS A 31 3.44 -13.77 8.66
CA LYS A 31 3.82 -14.79 9.65
C LYS A 31 4.96 -15.57 9.01
N GLU A 32 6.13 -15.55 9.63
CA GLU A 32 7.20 -16.48 9.27
C GLU A 32 6.65 -17.92 9.22
N PRO A 33 7.16 -18.80 8.33
CA PRO A 33 8.44 -18.68 7.65
C PRO A 33 8.37 -18.25 6.17
N PHE A 34 7.21 -18.29 5.50
CA PHE A 34 7.12 -17.94 4.08
C PHE A 34 5.74 -17.41 3.71
N VAL A 35 5.58 -16.09 3.66
CA VAL A 35 4.45 -15.47 2.96
C VAL A 35 5.00 -14.41 2.02
N ASN A 36 4.82 -14.65 0.72
CA ASN A 36 5.23 -13.74 -0.33
C ASN A 36 4.11 -12.71 -0.55
N ILE A 37 4.44 -11.43 -0.67
CA ILE A 37 3.46 -10.41 -1.05
C ILE A 37 2.98 -10.74 -2.47
N PRO A 38 1.67 -10.96 -2.72
CA PRO A 38 1.21 -11.37 -4.03
C PRO A 38 1.43 -10.26 -5.07
N GLU A 39 2.21 -10.55 -6.11
CA GLU A 39 2.56 -9.60 -7.17
C GLU A 39 1.32 -9.03 -7.86
N ASN A 40 0.31 -9.87 -8.11
CA ASN A 40 -0.95 -9.45 -8.72
C ASN A 40 -1.65 -8.36 -7.88
N ILE A 41 -1.69 -8.50 -6.55
CA ILE A 41 -2.34 -7.53 -5.67
C ILE A 41 -1.57 -6.20 -5.67
N ILE A 42 -0.23 -6.25 -5.61
CA ILE A 42 0.60 -5.04 -5.71
C ILE A 42 0.41 -4.34 -7.05
N ARG A 43 0.36 -5.10 -8.15
CA ARG A 43 0.15 -4.56 -9.50
C ARG A 43 -1.20 -3.87 -9.64
N GLU A 44 -2.28 -4.45 -9.12
CA GLU A 44 -3.60 -3.79 -9.15
C GLU A 44 -3.64 -2.54 -8.25
N ALA A 45 -3.00 -2.58 -7.08
CA ALA A 45 -2.87 -1.40 -6.22
C ALA A 45 -2.05 -0.29 -6.90
N LEU A 46 -0.99 -0.66 -7.62
CA LEU A 46 -0.14 0.27 -8.36
C LEU A 46 -0.89 0.94 -9.51
N LYS A 47 -1.76 0.22 -10.23
CA LYS A 47 -2.63 0.81 -11.26
C LYS A 47 -3.53 1.90 -10.71
N VAL A 48 -4.16 1.66 -9.55
CA VAL A 48 -4.99 2.67 -8.87
C VAL A 48 -4.16 3.89 -8.47
N LEU A 49 -2.94 3.65 -7.97
CA LEU A 49 -2.04 4.71 -7.54
C LEU A 49 -1.50 5.56 -8.69
N LEU A 50 -1.26 4.96 -9.86
CA LEU A 50 -0.77 5.67 -11.05
C LEU A 50 -1.87 6.46 -11.77
N ASP A 51 -3.14 6.16 -11.52
CA ASP A 51 -4.26 6.91 -12.10
C ASP A 51 -4.49 8.22 -11.34
N ALA A 52 -4.09 9.33 -11.97
CA ALA A 52 -4.17 10.68 -11.42
C ALA A 52 -5.60 11.12 -11.05
N ARG A 53 -6.65 10.49 -11.61
CA ARG A 53 -8.05 10.79 -11.27
C ARG A 53 -8.42 10.39 -9.84
N ASN A 54 -7.64 9.49 -9.22
CA ASN A 54 -7.83 9.09 -7.84
C ASN A 54 -7.15 10.04 -6.84
N HIS A 55 -6.33 11.00 -7.31
CA HIS A 55 -5.51 11.83 -6.43
C HIS A 55 -6.30 13.00 -5.84
N PRO A 56 -6.09 13.36 -4.56
CA PRO A 56 -5.08 12.81 -3.63
C PRO A 56 -5.42 11.42 -3.04
N VAL A 57 -4.42 10.53 -2.91
CA VAL A 57 -4.57 9.16 -2.38
C VAL A 57 -3.75 8.94 -1.11
N LEU A 58 -4.36 8.32 -0.09
CA LEU A 58 -3.67 7.79 1.09
C LEU A 58 -3.39 6.29 0.95
N ILE A 59 -2.11 5.90 0.95
CA ILE A 59 -1.69 4.49 1.01
C ILE A 59 -1.42 4.13 2.47
N HIS A 60 -2.07 3.10 2.99
CA HIS A 60 -1.75 2.62 4.32
C HIS A 60 -2.04 1.12 4.53
N CYS A 61 -1.29 0.53 5.45
CA CYS A 61 -1.53 -0.78 6.05
C CYS A 61 -1.66 -0.60 7.58
N LYS A 62 -1.39 -1.65 8.38
CA LYS A 62 -1.47 -1.56 9.85
C LYS A 62 -0.43 -0.60 10.47
N ARG A 63 0.81 -0.64 9.99
CA ARG A 63 1.93 0.17 10.52
C ARG A 63 2.61 1.07 9.49
N GLY A 64 2.15 1.06 8.24
CA GLY A 64 2.81 1.78 7.14
C GLY A 64 4.20 1.27 6.75
N LYS A 65 4.60 0.08 7.21
CA LYS A 65 5.95 -0.49 7.00
C LYS A 65 6.03 -1.40 5.77
N HIS A 66 5.85 -2.71 5.93
CA HIS A 66 6.17 -3.69 4.91
C HIS A 66 5.28 -3.62 3.65
N ARG A 67 3.95 -3.76 3.81
CA ARG A 67 3.00 -3.75 2.67
C ARG A 67 2.99 -2.40 1.94
N THR A 68 2.96 -1.32 2.72
CA THR A 68 3.01 0.05 2.19
C THR A 68 4.35 0.30 1.51
N GLY A 69 5.46 -0.03 2.16
CA GLY A 69 6.80 0.15 1.61
C GLY A 69 7.05 -0.67 0.35
N CYS A 70 6.49 -1.88 0.24
CA CYS A 70 6.56 -2.66 -0.99
C CYS A 70 5.86 -1.96 -2.16
N LEU A 71 4.62 -1.47 -1.95
CA LEU A 71 3.89 -0.74 -2.98
C LEU A 71 4.58 0.58 -3.37
N VAL A 72 5.09 1.33 -2.38
CA VAL A 72 5.85 2.57 -2.61
C VAL A 72 7.16 2.28 -3.35
N GLY A 73 7.86 1.20 -2.99
CA GLY A 73 9.07 0.78 -3.70
C GLY A 73 8.79 0.44 -5.17
N CYS A 74 7.67 -0.21 -5.47
CA CYS A 74 7.22 -0.43 -6.85
C CYS A 74 6.91 0.90 -7.57
N LEU A 75 6.28 1.87 -6.90
CA LEU A 75 6.09 3.21 -7.45
C LEU A 75 7.44 3.88 -7.79
N ARG A 76 8.42 3.84 -6.87
CA ARG A 76 9.76 4.39 -7.12
C ARG A 76 10.48 3.71 -8.27
N LYS A 77 10.31 2.40 -8.41
CA LYS A 77 10.85 1.64 -9.54
C LYS A 77 10.27 2.12 -10.88
N VAL A 78 8.96 2.40 -10.94
CA VAL A 78 8.32 3.01 -12.12
C VAL A 78 8.81 4.44 -12.36
N GLN A 79 9.15 5.17 -11.30
CA GLN A 79 9.78 6.50 -11.36
C GLN A 79 11.29 6.45 -11.68
N SER A 80 11.82 5.29 -12.05
CA SER A 80 13.24 5.10 -12.42
C SER A 80 14.26 5.44 -11.32
N TRP A 81 13.88 5.29 -10.05
CA TRP A 81 14.85 5.38 -8.95
C TRP A 81 15.79 4.16 -8.97
N CYS A 82 17.05 4.35 -8.55
CA CYS A 82 17.98 3.23 -8.39
C CYS A 82 17.57 2.37 -7.18
N LEU A 83 17.85 1.06 -7.25
CA LEU A 83 17.46 0.13 -6.18
C LEU A 83 18.02 0.53 -4.81
N SER A 84 19.23 1.08 -4.76
CA SER A 84 19.85 1.55 -3.52
C SER A 84 19.00 2.63 -2.84
N SER A 85 18.53 3.65 -3.56
CA SER A 85 17.66 4.70 -3.00
C SER A 85 16.28 4.18 -2.63
N ILE A 86 15.74 3.21 -3.39
CA ILE A 86 14.46 2.58 -3.06
C ILE A 86 14.57 1.82 -1.73
N PHE A 87 15.64 1.03 -1.56
CA PHE A 87 15.86 0.28 -0.34
C PHE A 87 16.19 1.17 0.86
N ASP A 88 16.90 2.28 0.64
CA ASP A 88 17.14 3.30 1.68
C ASP A 88 15.82 3.92 2.18
N GLU A 89 14.93 4.35 1.26
CA GLU A 89 13.59 4.85 1.63
C GLU A 89 12.80 3.77 2.39
N TYR A 90 12.81 2.53 1.88
CA TYR A 90 12.13 1.42 2.54
C TYR A 90 12.64 1.19 3.97
N GLN A 91 13.96 1.09 4.16
CA GLN A 91 14.61 0.87 5.45
C GLN A 91 14.31 2.00 6.43
N ARG A 92 14.32 3.26 5.97
CA ARG A 92 13.99 4.42 6.79
C ARG A 92 12.62 4.32 7.47
N PHE A 93 11.62 3.72 6.80
CA PHE A 93 10.27 3.56 7.35
C PHE A 93 10.02 2.18 7.99
N ALA A 94 10.58 1.12 7.42
CA ALA A 94 10.35 -0.25 7.87
C ALA A 94 11.21 -0.63 9.08
N GLY A 95 12.44 -0.11 9.17
CA GLY A 95 13.48 -0.63 10.05
C GLY A 95 14.16 -1.85 9.45
#